data_AF-A0A7C5U8A6-F1
#
_entry.id   AF-A0A7C5U8A6-F1
#
_cell.length_a   1.000
_cell.length_b   1.000
_cell.length_c   1.000
_cell.angle_alpha   90.00
_cell.angle_beta   90.00
_cell.angle_gamma   90.00
#
_symmetry.space_group_name_H-M   'P 1'
#
loop_
_entity.id
_entity.type
_entity.pdbx_description
1 polymer ?
#
loop_
_entity_poly.entity_id
_entity_poly.type
_entity_poly.pdbx_seq_one_letter_code
_entity_poly.pdbx_strand_id
1 'polypeptide(L)'
;MAIFGGLVDLGVAFLLAAALAEYLKFRNVAKKGFNWIILAGVFFLFAGTFSTATALSSYLGTSVWNGLGQLFEILGWLFGLVGTLFVVYEAFIEK
;
A
#
# COMPACT_ATOMS: atom_id res chain seq x y z
N MET A 1 1.18 3.93 -22.87
CA MET A 1 0.58 3.00 -21.89
C MET A 1 1.67 2.61 -20.91
N ALA A 2 1.69 3.22 -19.72
CA ALA A 2 2.53 2.71 -18.64
C ALA A 2 1.89 1.42 -18.12
N ILE A 3 2.66 0.33 -18.08
CA ILE A 3 2.24 -0.95 -17.48
C ILE A 3 2.13 -0.82 -15.94
N PHE A 4 2.67 0.28 -15.38
CA PHE A 4 2.65 0.60 -13.95
C PHE A 4 2.23 2.07 -13.75
N GLY A 5 0.94 2.35 -13.62
CA GLY A 5 0.41 3.71 -13.49
C GLY A 5 -0.79 3.85 -12.56
N GLY A 6 -1.24 2.78 -11.91
CA GLY A 6 -2.42 2.78 -11.04
C GLY A 6 -2.14 2.43 -9.59
N LEU A 7 -3.11 2.73 -8.72
CA LEU A 7 -3.08 2.39 -7.29
C LEU A 7 -2.95 0.89 -7.03
N VAL A 8 -3.51 0.06 -7.91
CA VAL A 8 -3.35 -1.40 -7.85
C VAL A 8 -1.89 -1.81 -8.00
N ASP A 9 -1.16 -1.16 -8.92
CA ASP A 9 0.24 -1.45 -9.19
C ASP A 9 1.12 -1.12 -7.98
N LEU A 10 0.83 0.00 -7.31
CA LEU A 10 1.46 0.35 -6.03
C LEU A 10 1.15 -0.72 -4.97
N GLY A 11 -0.11 -1.14 -4.85
CA GLY A 11 -0.48 -2.20 -3.92
C GLY A 11 0.32 -3.49 -4.13
N VAL A 12 0.42 -3.93 -5.38
CA VAL A 12 1.21 -5.11 -5.76
C VAL A 12 2.70 -4.90 -5.49
N ALA A 13 3.25 -3.73 -5.82
CA ALA A 13 4.66 -3.41 -5.58
C ALA A 13 5.03 -3.44 -4.08
N PHE A 14 4.19 -2.89 -3.21
CA PHE A 14 4.41 -2.92 -1.76
C PHE A 14 4.34 -4.34 -1.19
N LEU A 15 3.41 -5.17 -1.66
CA LEU A 15 3.34 -6.57 -1.25
C LEU A 15 4.53 -7.39 -1.78
N LEU A 16 4.95 -7.16 -3.02
CA LEU A 16 6.15 -7.76 -3.59
C LEU A 16 7.41 -7.35 -2.83
N ALA A 17 7.53 -6.08 -2.44
CA ALA A 17 8.66 -5.61 -1.64
C ALA A 17 8.77 -6.38 -0.32
N ALA A 18 7.64 -6.62 0.36
CA ALA A 18 7.60 -7.42 1.58
C ALA A 18 7.92 -8.91 1.32
N ALA A 19 7.39 -9.50 0.25
CA ALA A 19 7.64 -10.89 -0.10
C ALA A 19 9.12 -11.13 -0.48
N LEU A 20 9.71 -10.22 -1.25
CA LEU A 20 11.14 -10.27 -1.60
C LEU A 20 12.03 -10.06 -0.38
N ALA A 21 11.64 -9.16 0.53
CA ALA A 21 12.36 -8.98 1.79
C ALA A 21 12.32 -10.23 2.68
N GLU A 22 11.23 -10.99 2.65
CA GLU A 22 11.14 -12.28 3.34
C GLU A 22 11.99 -13.36 2.67
N TYR A 23 11.96 -13.43 1.33
CA TYR A 23 12.82 -14.33 0.55
C TYR A 23 14.31 -14.11 0.83
N LEU A 24 14.75 -12.84 0.94
CA LEU A 24 16.12 -12.46 1.26
C LEU A 24 16.45 -12.55 2.77
N LYS A 25 15.51 -13.00 3.62
CA LYS A 25 15.60 -12.98 5.09
C LYS A 25 15.83 -11.59 5.70
N PHE A 26 15.74 -10.53 4.91
CA PHE A 26 15.89 -9.14 5.33
C PHE A 26 14.71 -8.67 6.18
N ARG A 27 13.53 -9.30 6.03
CA ARG A 27 12.36 -9.05 6.88
C ARG A 27 12.64 -9.26 8.37
N ASN A 28 13.60 -10.13 8.73
CA ASN A 28 13.98 -10.35 10.12
C ASN A 28 14.67 -9.14 10.77
N VAL A 29 15.26 -8.27 9.97
CA VAL A 29 15.93 -7.05 10.43
C VAL A 29 14.92 -5.96 10.74
N ALA A 30 13.85 -5.86 9.94
CA ALA A 30 12.88 -4.77 10.05
C ALA A 30 11.42 -5.25 10.07
N LYS A 31 11.08 -6.14 11.01
CA LYS A 31 9.76 -6.82 11.06
C LYS A 31 8.60 -5.84 11.13
N LYS A 32 8.72 -4.77 11.93
CA LYS A 32 7.64 -3.82 12.13
C LYS A 32 7.47 -2.95 10.89
N GLY A 33 8.57 -2.48 10.31
CA GLY A 33 8.56 -1.71 9.07
C GLY A 33 7.89 -2.46 7.91
N PHE A 34 8.23 -3.74 7.72
CA PHE A 34 7.61 -4.55 6.66
C PHE A 34 6.12 -4.83 6.92
N ASN A 35 5.67 -4.94 8.16
CA ASN A 35 4.25 -5.11 8.45
C ASN A 35 3.44 -3.86 8.04
N TRP A 36 3.97 -2.65 8.26
CA TRP A 36 3.35 -1.42 7.77
C TRP A 36 3.36 -1.32 6.24
N ILE A 37 4.42 -1.78 5.57
CA ILE A 37 4.51 -1.85 4.10
C ILE A 37 3.46 -2.81 3.54
N ILE A 38 3.26 -3.98 4.16
CA ILE A 38 2.20 -4.93 3.75
C ILE A 38 0.82 -4.27 3.91
N LEU A 39 0.60 -3.61 5.05
CA LEU A 39 -0.66 -2.91 5.31
C LEU A 39 -0.92 -1.84 4.24
N ALA A 40 0.08 -1.01 3.92
CA ALA A 40 0.03 -0.02 2.85
C ALA A 40 -0.35 -0.65 1.50
N GLY A 41 0.27 -1.78 1.15
CA GLY A 41 -0.04 -2.52 -0.07
C GLY A 41 -1.50 -2.94 -0.16
N VAL A 42 -2.08 -3.45 0.94
CA VAL A 42 -3.50 -3.80 1.01
C VAL A 42 -4.40 -2.57 0.83
N PHE A 43 -4.07 -1.44 1.48
CA PHE A 43 -4.83 -0.20 1.34
C PHE A 43 -4.81 0.33 -0.10
N PHE A 44 -3.67 0.27 -0.79
CA PHE A 44 -3.55 0.66 -2.19
C PHE A 44 -4.32 -0.26 -3.15
N LEU A 45 -4.32 -1.57 -2.90
CA LEU A 45 -5.17 -2.51 -3.65
C LEU A 45 -6.64 -2.14 -3.52
N PHE A 46 -7.10 -1.89 -2.28
CA PHE A 46 -8.47 -1.44 -2.02
C PHE A 46 -8.78 -0.11 -2.71
N ALA A 47 -7.91 0.89 -2.61
CA ALA A 47 -8.09 2.17 -3.29
C ALA A 47 -8.24 2.00 -4.81
N GLY A 48 -7.46 1.10 -5.41
CA GLY A 48 -7.57 0.77 -6.83
C GLY A 48 -8.92 0.19 -7.24
N THR A 49 -9.58 -0.60 -6.38
CA THR A 49 -10.89 -1.20 -6.70
C THR A 49 -12.01 -0.18 -6.94
N PHE A 50 -11.92 1.02 -6.35
CA PHE A 50 -12.92 2.07 -6.52
C PHE A 50 -12.99 2.58 -7.97
N SER A 51 -11.86 2.56 -8.69
CA SER A 51 -11.83 2.94 -10.11
C SER A 51 -12.53 1.92 -11.02
N THR A 52 -12.58 0.64 -10.61
CA THR A 52 -13.13 -0.47 -11.39
C THR A 52 -14.58 -0.80 -11.04
N ALA A 53 -14.99 -0.66 -9.77
CA ALA A 53 -16.31 -1.04 -9.30
C ALA A 53 -17.36 0.09 -9.44
N THR A 54 -17.54 0.59 -10.67
CA THR A 54 -18.43 1.71 -11.01
C THR A 54 -19.92 1.41 -10.77
N ALA A 55 -20.33 0.14 -10.73
CA ALA A 55 -21.71 -0.22 -10.38
C ALA A 55 -22.09 0.19 -8.95
N LEU A 56 -21.14 0.15 -8.01
CA LEU A 56 -21.36 0.62 -6.63
C LEU A 56 -21.33 2.15 -6.55
N SER A 57 -20.58 2.83 -7.43
CA SER A 57 -20.54 4.29 -7.44
C SER A 57 -21.89 4.91 -7.77
N SER A 58 -22.69 4.26 -8.63
CA SER A 58 -24.07 4.70 -8.91
C SER A 58 -25.04 4.51 -7.74
N TYR A 59 -24.79 3.55 -6.85
CA TYR A 59 -25.66 3.28 -5.70
C TYR A 59 -25.38 4.21 -4.51
N LEU A 60 -24.10 4.49 -4.23
CA LEU A 60 -23.66 5.32 -3.10
C LEU A 60 -23.52 6.81 -3.46
N GLY A 61 -23.52 7.13 -4.75
CA GLY A 61 -23.23 8.46 -5.26
C GLY A 61 -21.74 8.67 -5.53
N THR A 62 -21.43 9.22 -6.71
CA THR A 62 -20.06 9.36 -7.23
C THR A 62 -19.14 10.15 -6.30
N SER A 63 -19.65 11.18 -5.62
CA SER A 63 -18.85 11.99 -4.69
C SER A 63 -18.41 11.19 -3.46
N VAL A 64 -19.30 10.38 -2.88
CA VAL A 64 -19.00 9.56 -1.70
C VAL A 64 -18.04 8.43 -2.09
N TRP A 65 -18.29 7.81 -3.24
CA TRP A 65 -17.47 6.75 -3.78
C TRP A 65 -16.02 7.19 -4.03
N ASN A 66 -15.83 8.35 -4.66
CA ASN A 66 -14.50 8.91 -4.90
C ASN A 66 -13.81 9.32 -3.59
N GLY A 67 -14.55 9.89 -2.63
CA GLY A 67 -14.01 10.26 -1.32
C GLY A 67 -13.50 9.05 -0.52
N LEU A 68 -14.20 7.91 -0.59
CA LEU A 68 -13.74 6.65 0.01
C LEU A 68 -12.45 6.17 -0.66
N GLY A 69 -12.40 6.13 -2.00
CA GLY A 69 -11.19 5.75 -2.73
C GLY A 69 -9.96 6.60 -2.34
N GLN A 70 -10.13 7.93 -2.25
CA GLN A 70 -9.10 8.85 -1.79
C GLN A 70 -8.66 8.60 -0.34
N LEU A 71 -9.59 8.26 0.55
CA LEU A 71 -9.28 7.90 1.93
C LEU A 71 -8.37 6.68 2.00
N PHE A 72 -8.69 5.61 1.25
CA PHE A 72 -7.84 4.42 1.20
C PHE A 72 -6.47 4.71 0.58
N GLU A 73 -6.40 5.57 -0.44
CA GLU A 73 -5.13 6.01 -1.03
C GLU A 73 -4.27 6.78 -0.03
N ILE A 74 -4.84 7.75 0.69
CA ILE A 74 -4.13 8.54 1.72
C ILE A 74 -3.61 7.62 2.82
N LEU A 75 -4.44 6.68 3.30
CA LEU A 75 -4.02 5.69 4.30
C LEU A 75 -2.88 4.80 3.77
N GLY A 76 -2.97 4.35 2.51
CA GLY A 76 -1.91 3.61 1.84
C GLY A 76 -0.58 4.36 1.86
N TRP A 77 -0.58 5.64 1.48
CA TRP A 77 0.61 6.49 1.51
C TRP A 77 1.14 6.70 2.93
N LEU A 78 0.26 6.94 3.89
CA LEU A 78 0.63 7.18 5.29
C LEU A 78 1.32 5.94 5.88
N PHE A 79 0.74 4.76 5.69
CA PHE A 79 1.37 3.51 6.12
C PHE A 79 2.62 3.17 5.32
N GLY A 80 2.68 3.50 4.04
CA GLY A 80 3.87 3.29 3.20
C GLY A 80 5.06 4.12 3.68
N LEU A 81 4.82 5.40 4.01
CA LEU A 81 5.85 6.29 4.56
C LEU A 81 6.30 5.82 5.94
N VAL A 82 5.35 5.52 6.85
CA VAL A 82 5.66 5.01 8.18
C VAL A 82 6.46 3.71 8.10
N GLY A 83 6.02 2.76 7.26
CA GLY A 83 6.71 1.50 7.06
C GLY A 83 8.12 1.68 6.51
N THR A 84 8.31 2.57 5.55
CA THR A 84 9.64 2.87 4.99
C THR A 84 10.56 3.46 6.05
N LEU A 85 10.08 4.41 6.87
CA LEU A 85 10.86 5.00 7.96
C LEU A 85 11.26 3.95 9.00
N PHE A 86 10.34 3.06 9.39
CA PHE A 86 10.65 1.95 10.30
C PHE A 86 11.65 0.96 9.68
N VAL A 87 11.54 0.65 8.38
CA VAL A 87 12.54 -0.21 7.72
C VAL A 87 13.93 0.42 7.78
N VAL A 88 14.04 1.72 7.49
CA VAL A 88 15.33 2.42 7.56
C VAL A 88 15.86 2.46 9.00
N TYR A 89 14.99 2.77 9.97
CA TYR A 89 15.37 2.82 11.39
C TYR A 89 15.84 1.46 11.91
N GLU A 90 15.05 0.41 11.74
CA GLU A 90 15.37 -0.95 12.22
C GLU A 90 16.57 -1.55 11.46
N ALA A 91 16.74 -1.25 10.16
CA ALA A 91 17.83 -1.84 9.37
C ALA A 91 19.19 -1.14 9.53
N PHE A 92 19.21 0.16 9.81
CA PHE A 92 20.44 0.96 9.79
C PHE A 92 20.77 1.67 11.10
N ILE A 93 19.78 1.99 11.95
CA ILE A 93 19.97 2.81 13.15
C ILE A 93 19.94 1.95 14.42
N GLU A 94 18.99 1.03 14.52
CA GLU A 94 18.82 0.17 15.71
C GLU A 94 19.77 -1.05 15.73
N LYS A 95 20.75 -1.09 14.82
CA LYS A 95 21.74 -2.19 14.75
C LYS A 95 22.61 -2.30 15.99
#